data_AF-A0A927ZCB0-F1
#
_entry.id   AF-A0A927ZCB0-F1
#
_cell.length_a   1.000
_cell.length_b   1.000
_cell.length_c   1.000
_cell.angle_alpha   90.00
_cell.angle_beta   90.00
_cell.angle_gamma   90.00
#
_symmetry.space_group_name_H-M   'P 1'
#
loop_
_entity.id
_entity.type
_entity.pdbx_description
1 polymer ?
#
loop_
_entity_poly.entity_id
_entity_poly.type
_entity_poly.pdbx_seq_one_letter_code
_entity_poly.pdbx_strand_id
1 'polypeptide(L)'
;MIGRQVILTNRPFTLEELHAFMKEHWDVNECGEFILGRPTKASVEEYILLPATPRFMTIVFPRSAESRLSKENKIVLSTAETPAGALEGLAQTIPTGHLITGIVQMKSLRSSEKERKGPAEEILQIYTKYMRQILAENGYLK
;
A
#
# COMPACT_ATOMS: atom_id res chain seq x y z
N MET A 1 8.61 -1.67 -15.27
CA MET A 1 7.73 -1.91 -14.10
C MET A 1 8.38 -1.24 -12.91
N ILE A 2 7.64 -0.39 -12.21
CA ILE A 2 8.22 0.34 -11.07
C ILE A 2 7.96 -0.47 -9.79
N GLY A 3 6.75 -1.05 -9.59
CA GLY A 3 6.44 -2.04 -8.54
C GLY A 3 6.68 -1.59 -7.09
N ARG A 4 7.29 -0.40 -6.93
CA ARG A 4 7.77 0.22 -5.71
C ARG A 4 7.76 1.73 -5.93
N GLN A 5 6.87 2.41 -5.24
CA GLN A 5 6.82 3.87 -5.16
C GLN A 5 7.49 4.35 -3.89
N VAL A 6 8.11 5.52 -3.98
CA VAL A 6 8.81 6.17 -2.86
C VAL A 6 8.31 7.59 -2.75
N ILE A 7 7.89 7.96 -1.54
CA ILE A 7 7.47 9.31 -1.18
C ILE A 7 8.48 9.82 -0.15
N LEU A 8 9.20 10.89 -0.48
CA LEU A 8 10.14 11.52 0.45
C LEU A 8 9.37 12.33 1.49
N THR A 9 9.79 12.21 2.75
CA THR A 9 9.17 12.91 3.88
C THR A 9 10.18 13.83 4.54
N ASN A 10 9.70 14.93 5.12
CA ASN A 10 10.53 15.90 5.83
C ASN A 10 10.98 15.39 7.22
N ARG A 11 10.27 14.40 7.78
CA ARG A 11 10.58 13.74 9.05
C ARG A 11 10.56 12.21 8.93
N PRO A 12 11.25 11.47 9.83
CA PRO A 12 11.07 10.03 9.93
C PRO A 12 9.69 9.69 10.50
N PHE A 13 9.14 8.55 10.08
CA PHE A 13 7.94 7.93 10.64
C PHE A 13 8.31 6.57 11.24
N THR A 14 7.72 6.22 12.39
CA THR A 14 7.64 4.80 12.80
C THR A 14 6.48 4.12 12.08
N LEU A 15 6.43 2.80 12.10
CA LEU A 15 5.33 2.05 11.48
C LEU A 15 3.99 2.36 12.17
N GLU A 16 4.01 2.50 13.48
CA GLU A 16 2.85 2.81 14.32
C GLU A 16 2.35 4.23 14.06
N GLU A 17 3.26 5.20 13.96
CA GLU A 17 2.91 6.58 13.60
C GLU A 17 2.28 6.66 12.21
N LEU A 18 2.87 5.96 11.23
CA LEU A 18 2.33 5.93 9.88
C LEU A 18 0.95 5.25 9.85
N HIS A 19 0.77 4.17 10.61
CA HIS A 19 -0.49 3.48 10.72
C HIS A 19 -1.58 4.34 11.40
N ALA A 20 -1.24 5.05 12.47
CA ALA A 20 -2.14 6.00 13.12
C ALA A 20 -2.53 7.15 12.18
N PHE A 21 -1.56 7.73 11.48
CA PHE A 21 -1.78 8.76 10.46
C PHE A 21 -2.72 8.27 9.35
N MET A 22 -2.48 7.06 8.83
CA MET A 22 -3.39 6.48 7.85
C MET A 22 -4.79 6.25 8.43
N LYS A 23 -4.94 5.80 9.68
CA LYS A 23 -6.28 5.62 10.28
C LYS A 23 -7.08 6.91 10.35
N GLU A 24 -6.40 8.04 10.53
CA GLU A 24 -7.05 9.35 10.65
C GLU A 24 -7.41 9.98 9.30
N HIS A 25 -6.55 9.82 8.28
CA HIS A 25 -6.69 10.56 7.01
C HIS A 25 -7.00 9.67 5.79
N TRP A 26 -6.99 8.35 5.94
CA TRP A 26 -7.24 7.45 4.82
C TRP A 26 -8.73 7.32 4.53
N ASP A 27 -9.13 7.55 3.28
CA ASP A 27 -10.50 7.34 2.86
C ASP A 27 -10.74 5.84 2.61
N VAL A 28 -11.31 5.19 3.62
CA VAL A 28 -11.66 3.77 3.58
C VAL A 28 -12.74 3.48 2.52
N ASN A 29 -13.61 4.43 2.20
CA ASN A 29 -14.68 4.20 1.23
C ASN A 29 -14.12 4.10 -0.19
N GLU A 30 -13.19 4.99 -0.54
CA GLU A 30 -12.57 5.02 -1.87
C GLU A 30 -11.38 4.06 -1.99
N CYS A 31 -10.55 3.96 -0.95
CA CYS A 31 -9.29 3.22 -1.00
C CYS A 31 -9.34 1.82 -0.36
N GLY A 32 -10.43 1.49 0.34
CA GLY A 32 -10.59 0.26 1.11
C GLY A 32 -9.88 0.29 2.47
N GLU A 33 -10.27 -0.67 3.31
CA GLU A 33 -9.63 -0.87 4.60
C GLU A 33 -8.21 -1.44 4.44
N PHE A 34 -7.39 -1.24 5.46
CA PHE A 34 -6.04 -1.77 5.54
C PHE A 34 -5.79 -2.42 6.89
N ILE A 35 -4.84 -3.33 6.93
CA ILE A 35 -4.45 -4.04 8.15
C ILE A 35 -2.97 -3.83 8.43
N LEU A 36 -2.62 -3.74 9.71
CA LEU A 36 -1.24 -3.87 10.15
C LEU A 36 -0.95 -5.35 10.35
N GLY A 37 0.09 -5.87 9.69
CA GLY A 37 0.46 -7.26 9.88
C GLY A 37 1.58 -7.74 8.99
N ARG A 38 1.87 -9.04 9.09
CA ARG A 38 2.92 -9.69 8.29
C ARG A 38 2.32 -10.26 7.01
N PRO A 39 2.91 -9.97 5.84
CA PRO A 39 2.57 -10.61 4.58
C PRO A 39 2.56 -12.13 4.73
N THR A 40 3.67 -12.69 5.22
CA THR A 40 3.81 -14.14 5.43
C THR A 40 4.24 -14.41 6.87
N LYS A 41 4.01 -15.62 7.37
CA LYS A 41 4.55 -16.05 8.68
C LYS A 41 6.09 -15.98 8.74
N ALA A 42 6.77 -16.01 7.59
CA ALA A 42 8.22 -15.89 7.47
C ALA A 42 8.72 -14.42 7.39
N SER A 43 7.81 -13.44 7.25
CA SER A 43 8.19 -12.03 7.27
C SER A 43 8.64 -11.64 8.67
N VAL A 44 9.86 -11.08 8.76
CA VAL A 44 10.44 -10.61 10.02
C VAL A 44 9.82 -9.28 10.44
N GLU A 45 9.49 -8.43 9.46
CA GLU A 45 8.92 -7.10 9.67
C GLU A 45 7.39 -7.11 9.46
N GLU A 46 6.70 -6.25 10.20
CA GLU A 46 5.29 -5.92 9.98
C GLU A 46 5.16 -4.79 8.95
N TYR A 47 4.05 -4.78 8.23
CA TYR A 47 3.77 -3.81 7.19
C TYR A 47 2.30 -3.39 7.28
N ILE A 48 1.98 -2.22 6.73
CA ILE A 48 0.59 -1.85 6.46
C ILE A 48 0.22 -2.49 5.12
N LEU A 49 -0.82 -3.32 5.12
CA LEU A 49 -1.26 -4.10 3.97
C LEU A 49 -2.52 -3.48 3.39
N LEU A 50 -2.43 -3.04 2.14
CA LEU A 50 -3.53 -2.51 1.36
C LEU A 50 -3.97 -3.54 0.31
N PRO A 51 -5.28 -3.79 0.14
CA PRO A 51 -5.78 -4.68 -0.90
C PRO A 51 -5.53 -4.07 -2.28
N ALA A 52 -5.09 -4.83 -3.28
CA ALA A 52 -5.02 -4.31 -4.65
C ALA A 52 -5.78 -5.22 -5.62
N THR A 53 -5.48 -6.51 -5.58
CA THR A 53 -6.18 -7.52 -6.37
C THR A 53 -6.38 -8.76 -5.52
N PRO A 54 -7.21 -9.72 -5.96
CA PRO A 54 -7.31 -11.01 -5.25
C PRO A 54 -5.96 -11.71 -5.08
N ARG A 55 -5.00 -11.48 -5.99
CA ARG A 55 -3.66 -12.10 -5.98
C ARG A 55 -2.54 -11.18 -5.49
N PHE A 56 -2.75 -9.87 -5.47
CA PHE A 56 -1.71 -8.90 -5.15
C PHE A 56 -2.20 -7.88 -4.10
N MET A 57 -1.30 -7.45 -3.25
CA MET A 57 -1.52 -6.41 -2.27
C MET A 57 -0.45 -5.34 -2.40
N THR A 58 -0.71 -4.17 -1.82
CA THR A 58 0.30 -3.12 -1.68
C THR A 58 0.76 -3.10 -0.23
N ILE A 59 2.06 -3.31 -0.02
CA ILE A 59 2.69 -3.14 1.29
C ILE A 59 3.19 -1.71 1.43
N VAL A 60 2.94 -1.11 2.60
CA VAL A 60 3.37 0.25 2.94
C VAL A 60 4.21 0.21 4.20
N PHE A 61 5.36 0.89 4.17
CA PHE A 61 6.25 1.01 5.32
C PHE A 61 7.15 2.25 5.25
N PRO A 62 7.49 2.84 6.40
CA PRO A 62 8.46 3.92 6.46
C PRO A 62 9.90 3.40 6.46
N ARG A 63 10.83 4.23 5.98
CA ARG A 63 12.27 4.05 6.07
C ARG A 63 12.90 5.36 6.51
N SER A 64 13.53 5.35 7.68
CA SER A 64 14.29 6.49 8.21
C SER A 64 15.65 6.63 7.52
N ALA A 65 16.13 7.87 7.40
CA ALA A 65 17.47 8.22 6.93
C ALA A 65 18.60 7.69 7.85
N GLU A 66 18.27 7.27 9.06
CA GLU A 66 19.23 6.67 10.01
C GLU A 66 19.56 5.20 9.67
N SER A 67 18.77 4.57 8.80
CA SER A 67 19.05 3.23 8.34
C SER A 67 20.24 3.25 7.37
N ARG A 68 21.21 2.35 7.55
CA ARG A 68 22.47 2.23 6.78
C ARG A 68 22.30 2.18 5.24
N LEU A 69 21.07 1.95 4.75
CA LEU A 69 20.68 1.83 3.35
C LEU A 69 19.81 2.99 2.83
N SER A 70 19.43 3.97 3.66
CA SER A 70 18.59 5.10 3.25
C SER A 70 19.27 6.42 3.60
N LYS A 71 19.44 7.29 2.61
CA LYS A 71 19.99 8.64 2.82
C LYS A 71 18.93 9.68 3.19
N GLU A 72 17.66 9.31 3.09
CA GLU A 72 16.51 10.20 3.27
C GLU A 72 15.36 9.47 3.97
N ASN A 73 14.52 10.25 4.66
CA ASN A 73 13.27 9.77 5.23
C ASN A 73 12.26 9.59 4.11
N LYS A 74 11.63 8.42 4.07
CA LYS A 74 10.70 8.08 3.00
C LYS A 74 9.66 7.06 3.44
N ILE A 75 8.51 7.12 2.79
CA ILE A 75 7.49 6.09 2.83
C ILE A 75 7.57 5.31 1.52
N VAL A 76 7.56 3.99 1.62
CA VAL A 76 7.65 3.08 0.48
C VAL A 76 6.33 2.35 0.34
N LEU A 77 5.76 2.38 -0.87
CA LEU A 77 4.62 1.56 -1.25
C LEU A 77 5.11 0.55 -2.29
N SER A 78 4.81 -0.74 -2.14
CA SER A 78 5.28 -1.77 -3.06
C SER A 78 4.22 -2.82 -3.32
N THR A 79 4.08 -3.27 -4.55
CA THR A 79 3.20 -4.40 -4.87
C THR A 79 3.87 -5.71 -4.48
N ALA A 80 3.16 -6.53 -3.72
CA ALA A 80 3.55 -7.88 -3.34
C ALA A 80 2.45 -8.88 -3.72
N GLU A 81 2.81 -10.14 -3.89
CA GLU A 81 1.80 -11.21 -3.97
C GLU A 81 1.08 -11.32 -2.63
N THR A 82 -0.22 -11.59 -2.67
CA THR A 82 -1.05 -11.81 -1.49
C THR A 82 -0.97 -13.30 -1.12
N PRO A 83 -0.16 -13.68 -0.12
CA PRO A 83 -0.16 -15.06 0.35
C PRO A 83 -1.49 -15.40 1.02
N ALA A 84 -1.86 -16.68 1.04
CA ALA A 84 -3.15 -17.15 1.55
C ALA A 84 -3.48 -16.62 2.97
N GLY A 85 -2.48 -16.50 3.85
CA GLY A 85 -2.68 -15.98 5.21
C GLY A 85 -2.97 -14.48 5.31
N ALA A 86 -2.58 -13.66 4.32
CA ALA A 86 -2.97 -12.26 4.23
C ALA A 86 -4.32 -12.10 3.50
N LEU A 87 -4.68 -13.08 2.69
CA LEU A 87 -5.90 -13.08 1.87
C LEU A 87 -7.17 -13.15 2.73
N GLU A 88 -7.17 -13.89 3.84
CA GLU A 88 -8.31 -13.95 4.76
C GLU A 88 -8.60 -12.58 5.42
N GLY A 89 -7.56 -11.84 5.79
CA GLY A 89 -7.69 -10.50 6.35
C GLY A 89 -8.07 -9.45 5.30
N LEU A 90 -7.48 -9.55 4.09
CA LEU A 90 -7.73 -8.59 3.00
C LEU A 90 -9.01 -8.87 2.20
N ALA A 91 -9.56 -10.09 2.26
CA ALA A 91 -10.81 -10.42 1.60
C ALA A 91 -11.99 -9.62 2.15
N GLN A 92 -11.91 -9.18 3.41
CA GLN A 92 -12.90 -8.31 4.05
C GLN A 92 -12.67 -6.83 3.75
N THR A 93 -11.49 -6.46 3.25
CA THR A 93 -11.10 -5.06 3.04
C THR A 93 -11.17 -4.61 1.59
N ILE A 94 -11.63 -5.47 0.67
CA ILE A 94 -11.68 -5.19 -0.76
C ILE A 94 -12.43 -3.87 -1.00
N PRO A 95 -11.81 -2.88 -1.68
CA PRO A 95 -12.39 -1.55 -1.81
C PRO A 95 -13.73 -1.58 -2.56
N THR A 96 -14.76 -1.02 -1.93
CA THR A 96 -16.12 -0.89 -2.48
C THR A 96 -16.34 0.44 -3.23
N GLY A 97 -15.35 1.34 -3.20
CA GLY A 97 -15.39 2.65 -3.86
C GLY A 97 -15.22 2.59 -5.37
N HIS A 98 -15.89 3.50 -6.08
CA HIS A 98 -15.99 3.51 -7.54
C HIS A 98 -14.64 3.50 -8.28
N LEU A 99 -13.60 4.10 -7.71
CA LEU A 99 -12.27 4.20 -8.33
C LEU A 99 -11.53 2.86 -8.41
N ILE A 100 -11.68 2.00 -7.40
CA ILE A 100 -10.93 0.73 -7.32
C ILE A 100 -11.80 -0.45 -7.73
N THR A 101 -13.10 -0.42 -7.45
CA THR A 101 -14.01 -1.53 -7.79
C THR A 101 -14.05 -1.79 -9.29
N GLY A 102 -13.96 -0.76 -10.14
CA GLY A 102 -13.87 -0.92 -11.60
C GLY A 102 -12.63 -1.69 -12.07
N ILE A 103 -11.46 -1.40 -11.46
CA ILE A 103 -10.18 -2.06 -11.77
C ILE A 103 -10.17 -3.51 -11.22
N VAL A 104 -10.85 -3.75 -10.09
CA VAL A 104 -10.97 -5.07 -9.48
C VAL A 104 -11.97 -5.97 -10.23
N GLN A 105 -13.07 -5.44 -10.74
CA GLN A 105 -14.08 -6.24 -11.45
C GLN A 105 -13.67 -6.65 -12.88
N MET A 106 -12.75 -5.93 -13.55
CA MET A 106 -12.21 -6.33 -14.86
C MET A 106 -11.36 -7.62 -14.86
N LYS A 107 -11.28 -8.34 -13.73
CA LYS A 107 -10.24 -9.35 -13.42
C LYS A 107 -10.54 -10.81 -13.70
N SER A 108 -11.71 -11.22 -14.18
CA SER A 108 -12.01 -12.66 -14.24
C SER A 108 -11.16 -13.47 -15.24
N LEU A 109 -10.24 -12.87 -16.05
CA LEU A 109 -9.63 -13.56 -17.21
C LEU A 109 -8.13 -13.28 -17.51
N ARG A 110 -7.29 -12.73 -16.61
CA ARG A 110 -5.87 -12.41 -16.92
C ARG A 110 -4.82 -13.27 -16.19
N SER A 111 -3.65 -13.47 -16.83
CA SER A 111 -2.48 -14.13 -16.25
C SER A 111 -1.85 -13.30 -15.12
N SER A 112 -1.16 -13.94 -14.18
CA SER A 112 -0.58 -13.28 -12.98
C SER A 112 0.35 -12.11 -13.32
N GLU A 113 1.21 -12.25 -14.33
CA GLU A 113 2.07 -11.16 -14.79
C GLU A 113 1.30 -9.98 -15.38
N LYS A 114 0.24 -10.23 -16.14
CA LYS A 114 -0.61 -9.16 -16.71
C LYS A 114 -1.40 -8.45 -15.62
N GLU A 115 -1.79 -9.18 -14.58
CA GLU A 115 -2.45 -8.62 -13.40
C GLU A 115 -1.49 -7.73 -12.59
N ARG A 116 -0.25 -8.19 -12.39
CA ARG A 116 0.80 -7.41 -11.71
C ARG A 116 1.17 -6.13 -12.48
N LYS A 117 1.32 -6.24 -13.81
CA LYS A 117 1.73 -5.13 -14.70
C LYS A 117 0.61 -4.14 -15.03
N GLY A 118 -0.64 -4.53 -14.85
CA GLY A 118 -1.82 -3.70 -15.11
C GLY A 118 -2.50 -3.29 -13.82
N PRO A 119 -3.59 -3.96 -13.42
CA PRO A 119 -4.46 -3.51 -12.34
C PRO A 119 -3.77 -3.36 -10.98
N ALA A 120 -2.79 -4.21 -10.64
CA ALA A 120 -2.07 -4.07 -9.37
C ALA A 120 -1.17 -2.83 -9.35
N GLU A 121 -0.53 -2.50 -10.48
CA GLU A 121 0.28 -1.29 -10.62
C GLU A 121 -0.61 -0.04 -10.67
N GLU A 122 -1.75 -0.09 -11.38
CA GLU A 122 -2.72 1.02 -11.41
C GLU A 122 -3.20 1.38 -10.00
N ILE A 123 -3.53 0.37 -9.19
CA ILE A 123 -3.93 0.58 -7.80
C ILE A 123 -2.77 1.08 -6.95
N LEU A 124 -1.55 0.57 -7.14
CA LEU A 124 -0.35 1.13 -6.49
C LEU A 124 -0.19 2.62 -6.80
N GLN A 125 -0.42 3.05 -8.05
CA GLN A 125 -0.35 4.47 -8.43
C GLN A 125 -1.45 5.30 -7.74
N ILE A 126 -2.68 4.79 -7.68
CA ILE A 126 -3.79 5.44 -6.98
C ILE A 126 -3.45 5.63 -5.50
N TYR A 127 -3.01 4.56 -4.82
CA TYR A 127 -2.60 4.63 -3.41
C TYR A 127 -1.44 5.57 -3.19
N THR A 128 -0.45 5.57 -4.08
CA THR A 128 0.69 6.48 -3.99
C THR A 128 0.27 7.93 -4.15
N LYS A 129 -0.64 8.21 -5.10
CA LYS A 129 -1.17 9.55 -5.33
C LYS A 129 -1.96 10.04 -4.11
N TYR A 130 -2.84 9.21 -3.57
CA TYR A 130 -3.65 9.56 -2.42
C TYR A 130 -2.80 9.73 -1.16
N MET A 131 -1.87 8.81 -0.90
CA MET A 131 -0.89 8.93 0.20
C MET A 131 -0.07 10.23 0.09
N ARG A 132 0.39 10.57 -1.11
CA ARG A 132 1.11 11.83 -1.34
C ARG A 132 0.24 13.04 -1.04
N GLN A 133 -1.03 13.02 -1.43
CA GLN A 133 -1.97 14.10 -1.18
C GLN A 133 -2.17 14.32 0.33
N ILE A 134 -2.54 13.28 1.08
CA ILE A 134 -2.78 13.42 2.53
C ILE A 134 -1.51 13.83 3.29
N LEU A 135 -0.32 13.39 2.85
CA LEU A 135 0.95 13.83 3.42
C LEU A 135 1.25 15.30 3.09
N ALA A 136 0.88 15.77 1.90
CA ALA A 136 1.06 17.17 1.50
C ALA A 136 0.17 18.10 2.32
N GLU A 137 -1.11 17.74 2.45
CA GLU A 137 -2.13 18.49 3.19
C GLU A 137 -1.75 18.65 4.68
N ASN A 138 -1.05 17.66 5.24
CA ASN A 138 -0.55 17.66 6.61
C ASN A 138 0.91 18.13 6.75
N GLY A 139 1.53 18.64 5.67
CA GLY A 139 2.87 19.26 5.74
C GLY A 139 4.03 18.28 5.97
N TYR A 140 3.91 17.02 5.58
CA TYR A 140 4.93 15.98 5.76
C TYR A 140 5.79 15.68 4.53
N LEU A 141 5.47 16.26 3.37
CA LEU A 141 6.30 16.12 2.18
C LEU A 141 7.59 16.95 2.26
N LYS A 142 8.64 16.44 1.59
CA LYS A 142 9.91 17.13 1.39
C LYS A 142 9.95 17.82 0.02
#